data_AF-A0A1S3YBC7-F1
#
_entry.id   AF-A0A1S3YBC7-F1
#
_cell.length_a   1.000
_cell.length_b   1.000
_cell.length_c   1.000
_cell.angle_alpha   90.00
_cell.angle_beta   90.00
_cell.angle_gamma   90.00
#
_symmetry.space_group_name_H-M   'P 1'
#
loop_
_entity.id
_entity.type
_entity.pdbx_description
1 polymer ?
#
loop_
_entity_poly.entity_id
_entity_poly.type
_entity_poly.pdbx_seq_one_letter_code
_entity_poly.pdbx_strand_id
1 'polypeptide(L)'
;MSSLRVNSFHDFVPPSTSEQSYDDSALEGVAANFKLLLKLIQDHKDACNKGSTDGLRMLRVATMMTILDNVRTRFQKCQSFGDKRSLKSKLRRCYTDIKLTSNVPKDKKQHEPMMDEKERLKSQLNASLVARKSLEVMCSSLGKEKEIMAAELSKNVHELNEMEDLINELREQNECLVERLHGCCIEQKDRNYNRNGGKQRNVALQDRNRALSEQLLRSLDGYQSMKRKWKNAYEDNTAIRSTLEEIGAKIKSGFNRIHRLSEQIASENMSLVDVQEEIVELEHTFESFEMLVAKHGQMECVKLKREINGDKSSVLA
;
A
#
# COMPACT_ATOMS: atom_id res chain seq x y z
N MET A 1 15.42 34.34 17.28
CA MET A 1 14.34 35.33 17.41
C MET A 1 13.47 35.24 16.15
N SER A 2 12.78 34.11 15.93
CA SER A 2 11.37 33.86 16.28
C SER A 2 10.36 34.68 15.46
N SER A 3 9.84 34.08 14.38
CA SER A 3 8.46 34.29 13.91
C SER A 3 8.11 33.28 12.81
N LEU A 4 7.66 32.08 13.21
CA LEU A 4 6.86 31.20 12.36
C LEU A 4 5.48 31.10 13.01
N ARG A 5 4.48 31.70 12.35
CA ARG A 5 3.06 31.52 12.65
C ARG A 5 2.68 30.09 12.30
N VAL A 6 2.42 29.28 13.33
CA VAL A 6 1.71 28.02 13.21
C VAL A 6 0.22 28.33 13.37
N ASN A 7 -0.50 28.30 12.25
CA ASN A 7 -1.94 28.06 12.27
C ASN A 7 -2.13 26.56 12.42
N SER A 8 -2.74 26.09 13.51
CA SER A 8 -3.53 24.84 13.44
C SER A 8 -4.34 24.54 14.72
N PHE A 9 -5.61 24.23 14.48
CA PHE A 9 -6.56 23.43 15.27
C PHE A 9 -7.29 24.07 16.46
N HIS A 10 -8.55 24.40 16.15
CA HIS A 10 -9.65 24.52 17.07
C HIS A 10 -9.99 23.12 17.62
N ASP A 11 -9.88 22.96 18.93
CA ASP A 11 -10.39 21.82 19.68
C ASP A 11 -11.89 21.65 19.46
N PHE A 12 -12.28 20.46 19.02
CA PHE A 12 -13.62 19.92 19.20
C PHE A 12 -13.49 18.58 19.94
N VAL A 13 -13.59 18.64 21.26
CA VAL A 13 -13.89 17.48 22.10
C VAL A 13 -15.39 17.16 21.95
N PRO A 14 -15.79 15.91 21.66
CA PRO A 14 -17.18 15.48 21.71
C PRO A 14 -17.66 15.23 23.17
N PRO A 15 -18.97 15.36 23.43
CA PRO A 15 -19.53 15.47 24.78
C PRO A 15 -19.57 14.14 25.57
N SER A 16 -19.45 14.26 26.89
CA SER A 16 -19.67 13.20 27.88
C SER A 16 -21.12 12.70 27.87
N THR A 17 -21.25 11.40 27.59
CA THR A 17 -22.18 10.44 28.21
C THR A 17 -23.51 11.00 28.72
N SER A 18 -24.49 11.10 27.83
CA SER A 18 -25.80 10.54 28.19
C SER A 18 -25.66 9.03 28.17
N GLU A 19 -26.17 8.33 29.17
CA GLU A 19 -26.46 6.90 29.12
C GLU A 19 -27.40 6.62 27.92
N GLN A 20 -26.82 6.57 26.72
CA GLN A 20 -27.31 5.72 25.67
C GLN A 20 -26.62 4.40 25.97
N SER A 21 -27.37 3.46 26.53
CA SER A 21 -27.04 2.06 26.33
C SER A 21 -27.01 1.86 24.82
N TYR A 22 -25.84 2.08 24.21
CA TYR A 22 -25.55 1.53 22.91
C TYR A 22 -25.84 0.05 23.07
N ASP A 23 -26.64 -0.50 22.17
CA ASP A 23 -26.93 -1.92 22.14
C ASP A 23 -25.60 -2.63 21.80
N ASP A 24 -24.77 -2.84 22.82
CA ASP A 24 -23.42 -3.38 22.73
C ASP A 24 -23.49 -4.80 22.12
N SER A 25 -24.63 -5.46 22.27
CA SER A 25 -25.02 -6.71 21.60
C SER A 25 -24.92 -6.63 20.06
N ALA A 26 -25.19 -5.47 19.45
CA ALA A 26 -25.11 -5.29 18.00
C ALA A 26 -23.64 -5.17 17.53
N LEU A 27 -22.80 -4.47 18.31
CA LEU A 27 -21.38 -4.30 18.04
C LEU A 27 -20.58 -5.57 18.36
N GLU A 28 -20.96 -6.30 19.41
CA GLU A 28 -20.44 -7.61 19.77
C GLU A 28 -20.63 -8.61 18.62
N GLY A 29 -21.81 -8.63 18.00
CA GLY A 29 -22.07 -9.45 16.82
C GLY A 29 -21.24 -9.06 15.58
N VAL A 30 -20.85 -7.79 15.46
CA VAL A 30 -19.91 -7.32 14.42
C VAL A 30 -18.49 -7.81 14.72
N ALA A 31 -18.05 -7.70 15.98
CA ALA A 31 -16.74 -8.18 16.42
C ALA A 31 -16.59 -9.71 16.24
N ALA A 32 -17.63 -10.48 16.58
CA ALA A 32 -17.67 -11.93 16.36
C ALA A 32 -17.52 -12.30 14.87
N ASN A 33 -18.21 -11.57 13.98
CA ASN A 33 -18.09 -11.77 12.53
C ASN A 33 -16.68 -11.45 12.01
N PHE A 34 -16.03 -10.40 12.51
CA PHE A 34 -14.64 -10.09 12.15
C PHE A 34 -13.66 -11.18 12.63
N LYS A 35 -13.82 -11.70 13.85
CA LYS A 35 -13.02 -12.82 14.35
C LYS A 35 -13.18 -14.07 13.47
N LEU A 36 -14.41 -14.38 13.06
CA LEU A 36 -14.70 -15.50 12.17
C LEU A 36 -14.07 -15.30 10.78
N LEU A 37 -14.14 -14.09 10.24
CA LEU A 37 -13.54 -13.74 8.95
C LEU A 37 -12.01 -13.90 8.97
N LEU A 38 -11.35 -13.40 10.02
CA LEU A 38 -9.90 -13.55 10.19
C LEU A 38 -9.48 -15.03 10.28
N LYS A 39 -10.25 -15.85 10.99
CA LYS A 39 -10.03 -17.29 11.07
C LYS A 39 -10.17 -17.97 9.70
N LEU A 40 -11.23 -17.64 8.94
CA LEU A 40 -11.44 -18.16 7.59
C LEU A 40 -10.33 -17.75 6.62
N ILE A 41 -9.82 -16.53 6.72
CA ILE A 41 -8.71 -16.04 5.89
C ILE A 41 -7.44 -16.84 6.18
N GLN A 42 -7.17 -17.12 7.47
CA GLN A 42 -6.04 -17.94 7.88
C GLN A 42 -6.19 -19.39 7.39
N ASP A 43 -7.36 -20.00 7.56
CA ASP A 43 -7.65 -21.36 7.08
C ASP A 43 -7.56 -21.47 5.54
N HIS A 44 -7.97 -20.41 4.83
CA HIS A 44 -7.85 -20.34 3.37
C HIS A 44 -6.38 -20.21 2.93
N LYS A 45 -5.60 -19.38 3.60
CA LYS A 45 -4.15 -19.23 3.35
C LYS A 45 -3.41 -20.56 3.55
N ASP A 46 -3.71 -21.27 4.63
CA ASP A 46 -3.06 -22.55 4.95
C ASP A 46 -3.47 -23.66 3.97
N ALA A 47 -4.69 -23.61 3.42
CA ALA A 47 -5.15 -24.53 2.40
C ALA A 47 -4.62 -24.21 0.98
N CYS A 48 -4.37 -22.94 0.67
CA CYS A 48 -3.69 -22.53 -0.56
C CYS A 48 -2.28 -23.13 -0.65
N ASN A 49 -1.56 -23.17 0.48
CA ASN A 49 -0.21 -23.71 0.58
C ASN A 49 -0.14 -25.25 0.48
N LYS A 50 -1.26 -25.96 0.66
CA LYS A 50 -1.33 -27.44 0.69
C LYS A 50 -1.95 -28.07 -0.57
N GLY A 51 -2.16 -27.30 -1.63
CA GLY A 51 -2.65 -27.82 -2.92
C GLY A 51 -4.09 -28.35 -2.91
N SER A 52 -4.95 -27.92 -1.98
CA SER A 52 -6.32 -28.43 -1.89
C SER A 52 -7.19 -28.03 -3.09
N THR A 53 -8.14 -28.90 -3.45
CA THR A 53 -9.13 -28.74 -4.54
C THR A 53 -9.85 -27.38 -4.54
N ASP A 54 -10.04 -26.82 -5.75
CA ASP A 54 -10.61 -25.48 -5.97
C ASP A 54 -12.05 -25.32 -5.47
N GLY A 55 -12.84 -26.40 -5.40
CA GLY A 55 -14.21 -26.37 -4.87
C GLY A 55 -14.31 -25.96 -3.40
N LEU A 56 -13.37 -26.42 -2.55
CA LEU A 56 -13.32 -26.03 -1.13
C LEU A 56 -12.82 -24.59 -0.96
N ARG A 57 -11.97 -24.11 -1.87
CA ARG A 57 -11.52 -22.72 -1.89
C ARG A 57 -12.67 -21.79 -2.24
N MET A 58 -13.43 -22.11 -3.28
CA MET A 58 -14.61 -21.35 -3.69
C MET A 58 -15.67 -21.30 -2.58
N LEU A 59 -15.90 -22.41 -1.87
CA LEU A 59 -16.82 -22.46 -0.73
C LEU A 59 -16.36 -21.55 0.43
N ARG A 60 -15.05 -21.51 0.72
CA ARG A 60 -14.50 -20.63 1.75
C ARG A 60 -14.63 -19.16 1.36
N VAL A 61 -14.32 -18.80 0.12
CA VAL A 61 -14.48 -17.44 -0.40
C VAL A 61 -15.95 -17.00 -0.38
N ALA A 62 -16.88 -17.88 -0.78
CA ALA A 62 -18.32 -17.60 -0.68
C ALA A 62 -18.74 -17.33 0.77
N THR A 63 -18.23 -18.14 1.72
CA THR A 63 -18.50 -17.97 3.16
C THR A 63 -17.95 -16.63 3.69
N MET A 64 -16.74 -16.23 3.28
CA MET A 64 -16.17 -14.91 3.63
C MET A 64 -17.05 -13.76 3.13
N MET A 65 -17.57 -13.87 1.90
CA MET A 65 -18.43 -12.86 1.29
C MET A 65 -19.74 -12.70 2.08
N THR A 66 -20.37 -13.81 2.49
CA THR A 66 -21.58 -13.78 3.33
C THR A 66 -21.33 -13.14 4.70
N ILE A 67 -20.16 -13.36 5.31
CA ILE A 67 -19.80 -12.72 6.57
C ILE A 67 -19.62 -11.20 6.38
N LEU A 68 -19.01 -10.76 5.29
CA LEU A 68 -18.86 -9.34 4.97
C LEU A 68 -20.21 -8.64 4.74
N ASP A 69 -21.16 -9.31 4.06
CA ASP A 69 -22.51 -8.79 3.90
C ASP A 69 -23.27 -8.68 5.24
N ASN A 70 -23.07 -9.66 6.14
CA ASN A 70 -23.61 -9.61 7.50
C ASN A 70 -23.00 -8.47 8.33
N VAL A 71 -21.70 -8.20 8.19
CA VAL A 71 -21.04 -7.05 8.83
C VAL A 71 -21.60 -5.74 8.28
N ARG A 72 -21.72 -5.63 6.95
CA ARG A 72 -22.25 -4.43 6.28
C ARG A 72 -23.67 -4.11 6.72
N THR A 73 -24.55 -5.10 6.76
CA THR A 73 -25.95 -4.93 7.17
C THR A 73 -26.08 -4.55 8.65
N ARG A 74 -25.26 -5.13 9.54
CA ARG A 74 -25.23 -4.76 10.97
C ARG A 74 -24.64 -3.37 11.19
N PHE A 75 -23.60 -3.01 10.46
CA PHE A 75 -22.98 -1.69 10.54
C PHE A 75 -23.91 -0.58 10.06
N GLN A 76 -24.67 -0.82 8.98
CA GLN A 76 -25.70 0.10 8.51
C GLN A 76 -26.82 0.30 9.53
N LYS A 77 -27.25 -0.75 10.22
CA LYS A 77 -28.22 -0.67 11.33
C LYS A 77 -27.65 0.12 12.52
N CYS A 78 -26.36 0.00 12.81
CA CYS A 78 -25.71 0.74 13.89
C CYS A 78 -25.53 2.25 13.56
N GLN A 79 -25.43 2.64 12.28
CA GLN A 79 -25.28 4.05 11.87
C GLN A 79 -26.56 4.89 11.99
N SER A 80 -27.75 4.28 12.05
CA SER A 80 -29.02 5.00 12.19
C SER A 80 -29.33 5.48 13.62
N PHE A 81 -28.52 5.12 14.61
CA PHE A 81 -28.72 5.52 16.01
C PHE A 81 -28.22 6.93 16.34
N GLY A 82 -27.55 7.60 15.39
CA GLY A 82 -27.02 8.96 15.55
C GLY A 82 -27.82 10.02 14.80
N ASP A 83 -29.11 10.19 15.11
CA ASP A 83 -29.90 11.27 14.51
C ASP A 83 -29.44 12.63 15.07
N LYS A 84 -28.58 13.32 14.30
CA LYS A 84 -27.96 14.63 14.59
C LYS A 84 -28.97 15.73 14.93
N ARG A 85 -30.26 15.49 14.75
CA ARG A 85 -31.37 16.40 15.07
C ARG A 85 -31.68 16.47 16.58
N SER A 86 -31.41 15.40 17.34
CA SER A 86 -31.68 15.31 18.80
C SER A 86 -30.62 16.03 19.66
N LEU A 87 -29.35 15.98 19.25
CA LEU A 87 -28.27 16.65 19.98
C LEU A 87 -28.37 18.19 19.93
N LYS A 88 -28.85 18.72 18.79
CA LYS A 88 -29.00 20.17 18.55
C LYS A 88 -30.15 20.79 19.37
N SER A 89 -31.16 20.01 19.75
CA SER A 89 -32.27 20.48 20.61
C SER A 89 -31.91 20.45 22.10
N LYS A 90 -31.07 19.50 22.54
CA LYS A 90 -30.57 19.44 23.92
C LYS A 90 -29.55 20.54 24.24
N LEU A 91 -28.63 20.87 23.32
CA LEU A 91 -27.66 21.95 23.53
C LEU A 91 -28.31 23.35 23.61
N ARG A 92 -29.47 23.53 22.97
CA ARG A 92 -30.22 24.80 22.98
C ARG A 92 -30.89 25.14 24.31
N ARG A 93 -31.03 24.18 25.23
CA ARG A 93 -31.64 24.43 26.55
C ARG A 93 -30.66 25.02 27.57
N CYS A 94 -29.37 24.79 27.42
CA CYS A 94 -28.39 25.15 28.46
C CYS A 94 -27.82 26.57 28.31
N TYR A 95 -28.14 27.31 27.25
CA TYR A 95 -27.48 28.60 26.95
C TYR A 95 -28.42 29.80 26.72
N THR A 96 -29.73 29.70 26.95
CA THR A 96 -30.67 30.83 26.71
C THR A 96 -31.49 31.34 27.90
N ASP A 97 -31.36 30.80 29.11
CA ASP A 97 -32.24 31.22 30.23
C ASP A 97 -31.60 32.16 31.27
N ILE A 98 -30.45 32.79 30.98
CA ILE A 98 -29.88 33.87 31.82
C ILE A 98 -30.01 35.23 31.12
N LYS A 99 -31.14 35.47 30.44
CA LYS A 99 -31.49 36.79 29.90
C LYS A 99 -32.59 37.44 30.75
N LEU A 100 -32.16 38.43 31.53
CA LEU A 100 -32.93 39.53 32.10
C LEU A 100 -34.12 39.18 33.02
N THR A 101 -33.82 39.03 34.31
CA THR A 101 -34.69 39.56 35.38
C THR A 101 -33.87 40.38 36.38
N SER A 102 -33.00 41.26 35.86
CA SER A 102 -32.50 42.40 36.63
C SER A 102 -33.57 43.50 36.60
N ASN A 103 -34.65 43.29 37.34
CA ASN A 103 -35.48 44.40 37.78
C ASN A 103 -34.82 44.96 39.04
N VAL A 104 -33.80 45.78 38.86
CA VAL A 104 -33.35 46.74 39.87
C VAL A 104 -34.56 47.64 40.18
N PRO A 105 -35.13 47.65 41.39
CA PRO A 105 -36.09 48.66 41.76
C PRO A 105 -35.31 49.97 41.84
N LYS A 106 -35.51 50.83 40.85
CA LYS A 106 -35.11 52.24 40.94
C LYS A 106 -35.68 52.80 42.23
N ASP A 107 -34.78 53.41 43.00
CA ASP A 107 -35.04 54.24 44.16
C ASP A 107 -36.16 55.26 43.84
N LYS A 108 -37.40 54.86 44.12
CA LYS A 108 -38.56 55.72 44.22
C LYS A 108 -38.99 55.60 45.67
N LYS A 109 -38.80 56.68 46.42
CA LYS A 109 -39.35 56.91 47.75
C LYS A 109 -40.73 56.25 47.86
N GLN A 110 -40.79 55.09 48.49
CA GLN A 110 -42.05 54.47 48.85
C GLN A 110 -42.59 55.27 50.02
N HIS A 111 -43.65 56.02 49.76
CA HIS A 111 -44.64 56.24 50.79
C HIS A 111 -45.11 54.84 51.20
N GLU A 112 -44.65 54.33 52.35
CA GLU A 112 -45.23 53.11 52.92
C GLU A 112 -46.73 53.41 53.07
N PRO A 113 -47.65 52.73 52.35
CA PRO A 113 -48.97 52.57 52.91
C PRO A 113 -48.72 51.84 54.22
N MET A 114 -49.37 52.29 55.29
CA MET A 114 -49.33 51.69 56.62
C MET A 114 -49.91 50.27 56.53
N MET A 115 -49.14 49.36 55.92
CA MET A 115 -49.43 47.95 55.81
C MET A 115 -49.31 47.44 57.23
N ASP A 116 -50.35 46.76 57.71
CA ASP A 116 -50.37 46.16 59.03
C ASP A 116 -49.03 45.43 59.25
N GLU A 117 -48.29 45.82 60.29
CA GLU A 117 -46.93 45.31 60.56
C GLU A 117 -46.91 43.77 60.58
N LYS A 118 -48.05 43.20 61.00
CA LYS A 118 -48.37 41.77 60.94
C LYS A 118 -48.35 41.18 59.53
N GLU A 119 -48.88 41.87 58.52
CA GLU A 119 -48.86 41.43 57.12
C GLU A 119 -47.46 41.50 56.52
N ARG A 120 -46.71 42.57 56.83
CA ARG A 120 -45.30 42.70 56.46
C ARG A 120 -44.44 41.58 57.05
N LEU A 121 -44.59 41.28 58.34
CA LEU A 121 -43.87 40.18 59.00
C LEU A 121 -44.24 38.81 58.41
N LYS A 122 -45.51 38.57 58.07
CA LYS A 122 -45.93 37.35 57.36
C LYS A 122 -45.29 37.22 55.99
N SER A 123 -45.22 38.31 55.22
CA SER A 123 -44.58 38.32 53.90
C SER A 123 -43.07 38.02 54.01
N GLN A 124 -42.39 38.64 54.97
CA GLN A 124 -40.96 38.39 55.23
C GLN A 124 -40.70 36.95 55.69
N LEU A 125 -41.55 36.39 56.56
CA LEU A 125 -41.47 35.00 56.99
C LEU A 125 -41.63 34.04 55.82
N ASN A 126 -42.59 34.30 54.92
CA ASN A 126 -42.79 33.50 53.71
C ASN A 126 -41.59 33.61 52.76
N ALA A 127 -41.05 34.81 52.55
CA ALA A 127 -39.85 35.01 51.74
C ALA A 127 -38.63 34.27 52.30
N SER A 128 -38.43 34.33 53.63
CA SER A 128 -37.38 33.58 54.32
C SER A 128 -37.58 32.06 54.19
N LEU A 129 -38.82 31.58 54.30
CA LEU A 129 -39.13 30.16 54.11
C LEU A 129 -38.81 29.68 52.69
N VAL A 130 -39.13 30.47 51.67
CA VAL A 130 -38.80 30.18 50.26
C VAL A 130 -37.30 30.19 50.05
N ALA A 131 -36.59 31.19 50.58
CA ALA A 131 -35.13 31.28 50.49
C ALA A 131 -34.46 30.05 51.16
N ARG A 132 -34.95 29.63 52.33
CA ARG A 132 -34.46 28.44 53.04
C ARG A 132 -34.66 27.17 52.21
N LYS A 133 -35.85 26.98 51.63
CA LYS A 133 -36.12 25.82 50.75
C LYS A 133 -35.23 25.83 49.49
N SER A 134 -34.99 27.00 48.90
CA SER A 134 -34.09 27.13 47.76
C SER A 134 -32.65 26.75 48.13
N LEU A 135 -32.17 27.18 49.30
CA LEU A 135 -30.83 26.83 49.79
C LEU A 135 -30.71 25.33 50.10
N GLU A 136 -31.74 24.73 50.69
CA GLU A 136 -31.82 23.29 50.94
C GLU A 136 -31.71 22.47 49.64
N VAL A 137 -32.38 22.90 48.57
CA VAL A 137 -32.27 22.28 47.24
C VAL A 137 -30.85 22.44 46.68
N MET A 138 -30.25 23.63 46.79
CA MET A 138 -28.88 23.86 46.32
C MET A 138 -27.87 22.96 47.06
N CYS A 139 -27.91 22.92 48.39
CA CYS A 139 -27.04 22.04 49.18
C CYS A 139 -27.23 20.56 48.80
N SER A 140 -28.47 20.13 48.56
CA SER A 140 -28.77 18.77 48.13
C SER A 140 -28.20 18.48 46.73
N SER A 141 -28.33 19.42 45.79
CA SER A 141 -27.78 19.27 44.43
C SER A 141 -26.25 19.26 44.43
N LEU A 142 -25.61 20.10 45.24
CA LEU A 142 -24.16 20.15 45.38
C LEU A 142 -23.61 18.87 46.00
N GLY A 143 -24.32 18.27 46.95
CA GLY A 143 -23.98 16.95 47.51
C GLY A 143 -23.96 15.86 46.44
N LYS A 144 -24.96 15.83 45.56
CA LYS A 144 -25.01 14.89 44.42
C LYS A 144 -23.89 15.15 43.41
N GLU A 145 -23.60 16.41 43.10
CA GLU A 145 -22.51 16.76 42.18
C GLU A 145 -21.14 16.33 42.75
N LYS A 146 -20.93 16.51 44.06
CA LYS A 146 -19.73 16.01 44.76
C LYS A 146 -19.62 14.48 44.64
N GLU A 147 -20.71 13.75 44.79
CA GLU A 147 -20.73 12.30 44.66
C GLU A 147 -20.40 11.84 43.23
N ILE A 148 -20.98 12.51 42.22
CA ILE A 148 -20.67 12.25 40.80
C ILE A 148 -19.19 12.53 40.51
N MET A 149 -18.65 13.67 40.98
CA MET A 149 -17.23 13.98 40.80
C MET A 149 -16.31 12.97 41.48
N ALA A 150 -16.67 12.48 42.68
CA ALA A 150 -15.90 11.46 43.36
C ALA A 150 -15.91 10.12 42.59
N ALA A 151 -17.06 9.74 42.03
CA ALA A 151 -17.17 8.56 41.18
C ALA A 151 -16.32 8.68 39.90
N GLU A 152 -16.36 9.83 39.23
CA GLU A 152 -15.57 10.07 38.01
C GLU A 152 -14.06 10.10 38.31
N LEU A 153 -13.65 10.71 39.43
CA LEU A 153 -12.26 10.67 39.89
C LEU A 153 -11.81 9.24 40.18
N SER A 154 -12.64 8.44 40.86
CA SER A 154 -12.31 7.03 41.12
C SER A 154 -12.15 6.22 39.83
N LYS A 155 -13.01 6.47 38.84
CA LYS A 155 -12.92 5.85 37.52
C LYS A 155 -11.63 6.26 36.79
N ASN A 156 -11.32 7.55 36.75
CA ASN A 156 -10.10 8.05 36.12
C ASN A 156 -8.83 7.49 36.78
N VAL A 157 -8.82 7.37 38.11
CA VAL A 157 -7.70 6.74 38.84
C VAL A 157 -7.55 5.27 38.43
N HIS A 158 -8.65 4.54 38.30
CA HIS A 158 -8.62 3.15 37.86
C HIS A 158 -8.07 3.01 36.43
N GLU A 159 -8.57 3.81 35.48
CA GLU A 159 -8.08 3.82 34.09
C GLU A 159 -6.59 4.20 33.99
N LEU A 160 -6.14 5.17 34.80
CA LEU A 160 -4.72 5.53 34.88
C LEU A 160 -3.85 4.38 35.40
N ASN A 161 -4.32 3.65 36.42
CA ASN A 161 -3.60 2.50 36.93
C ASN A 161 -3.50 1.37 35.89
N GLU A 162 -4.58 1.08 35.16
CA GLU A 162 -4.55 0.09 34.07
C GLU A 162 -3.56 0.47 32.96
N MET A 163 -3.51 1.74 32.58
CA MET A 163 -2.52 2.22 31.62
C MET A 163 -1.08 2.14 32.15
N GLU A 164 -0.86 2.45 33.42
CA GLU A 164 0.45 2.33 34.06
C GLU A 164 0.92 0.86 34.09
N ASP A 165 0.02 -0.08 34.39
CA ASP A 165 0.32 -1.51 34.34
C ASP A 165 0.73 -1.97 32.94
N LEU A 166 0.01 -1.53 31.90
CA LEU A 166 0.37 -1.81 30.49
C LEU A 166 1.73 -1.19 30.11
N ILE A 167 2.03 0.02 30.58
CA ILE A 167 3.33 0.68 30.36
C ILE A 167 4.44 -0.13 31.06
N ASN A 168 4.19 -0.61 32.26
CA ASN A 168 5.16 -1.42 33.01
C ASN A 168 5.41 -2.77 32.32
N GLU A 169 4.37 -3.47 31.86
CA GLU A 169 4.53 -4.70 31.08
C GLU A 169 5.35 -4.46 29.80
N LEU A 170 5.06 -3.37 29.06
CA LEU A 170 5.83 -3.01 27.87
C LEU A 170 7.28 -2.64 28.20
N ARG A 171 7.53 -2.01 29.35
CA ARG A 171 8.90 -1.72 29.81
C ARG A 171 9.66 -3.00 30.12
N GLU A 172 9.05 -3.94 30.84
CA GLU A 172 9.65 -5.24 31.15
C GLU A 172 9.94 -6.04 29.88
N GLN A 173 9.00 -6.05 28.92
CA GLN A 173 9.22 -6.69 27.61
C GLN A 173 10.38 -6.06 26.85
N ASN A 174 10.46 -4.73 26.82
CA ASN A 174 11.56 -4.01 26.16
C ASN A 174 12.91 -4.28 26.84
N GLU A 175 12.96 -4.29 28.17
CA GLU A 175 14.16 -4.62 28.93
C GLU A 175 14.63 -6.04 28.63
N CYS A 176 13.72 -7.02 28.67
CA CYS A 176 14.01 -8.41 28.29
C CYS A 176 14.52 -8.52 26.85
N LEU A 177 13.95 -7.77 25.90
CA LEU A 177 14.44 -7.73 24.52
C LEU A 177 15.85 -7.14 24.42
N VAL A 178 16.13 -6.06 25.16
CA VAL A 178 17.46 -5.44 25.22
C VAL A 178 18.48 -6.40 25.82
N GLU A 179 18.15 -7.08 26.91
CA GLU A 179 19.00 -8.11 27.51
C GLU A 179 19.28 -9.25 26.55
N ARG A 180 18.27 -9.73 25.81
CA ARG A 180 18.44 -10.77 24.79
C ARG A 180 19.31 -10.32 23.63
N LEU A 181 19.16 -9.08 23.18
CA LEU A 181 20.02 -8.51 22.14
C LEU A 181 21.46 -8.40 22.62
N HIS A 182 21.67 -7.91 23.84
CA HIS A 182 22.99 -7.84 24.44
C HIS A 182 23.62 -9.23 24.62
N GLY A 183 22.84 -10.21 25.11
CA GLY A 183 23.23 -11.61 25.19
C GLY A 183 23.62 -12.19 23.82
N CYS A 184 22.84 -11.91 22.78
CA CYS A 184 23.16 -12.31 21.40
C CYS A 184 24.45 -11.64 20.89
N CYS A 185 24.65 -10.35 21.16
CA CYS A 185 25.87 -9.64 20.81
C CYS A 185 27.10 -10.19 21.53
N ILE A 186 26.98 -10.53 22.83
CA ILE A 186 28.04 -11.18 23.60
C ILE A 186 28.30 -12.58 23.07
N GLU A 187 27.27 -13.41 22.86
CA GLU A 187 27.42 -14.74 22.27
C GLU A 187 28.07 -14.69 20.89
N GLN A 188 27.74 -13.70 20.07
CA GLN A 188 28.37 -13.49 18.77
C GLN A 188 29.84 -13.09 18.92
N LYS A 189 30.17 -12.26 19.91
CA LYS A 189 31.54 -11.87 20.25
C LYS A 189 32.34 -13.05 20.79
N ASP A 190 31.79 -13.86 21.70
CA ASP A 190 32.42 -15.04 22.27
C ASP A 190 32.55 -16.18 21.26
N ARG A 191 31.54 -16.37 20.39
CA ARG A 191 31.68 -17.20 19.18
C ARG A 191 32.66 -16.63 18.16
N ASN A 192 33.15 -15.40 18.29
CA ASN A 192 34.23 -14.87 17.46
C ASN A 192 35.59 -15.01 18.14
N TYR A 193 35.65 -15.07 19.48
CA TYR A 193 36.89 -15.28 20.26
C TYR A 193 37.23 -16.76 20.48
N ASN A 194 36.26 -17.62 20.82
CA ASN A 194 36.47 -19.08 20.96
C ASN A 194 36.50 -19.83 19.63
N ARG A 195 36.30 -19.12 18.51
CA ARG A 195 36.21 -19.69 17.17
C ARG A 195 37.37 -19.21 16.32
N ASN A 196 38.58 -19.46 16.81
CA ASN A 196 39.74 -19.58 15.93
C ASN A 196 39.52 -20.61 14.80
N GLY A 197 38.48 -21.46 14.89
CA GLY A 197 38.01 -22.32 13.79
C GLY A 197 36.78 -21.85 13.01
N GLY A 198 36.21 -20.67 13.29
CA GLY A 198 34.91 -20.32 12.69
C GLY A 198 34.61 -18.84 12.49
N LYS A 199 35.52 -17.95 12.87
CA LYS A 199 35.84 -16.84 11.98
C LYS A 199 36.20 -17.39 10.60
N GLN A 200 37.04 -18.43 10.53
CA GLN A 200 37.42 -19.07 9.27
C GLN A 200 36.27 -19.76 8.54
N ARG A 201 35.36 -20.48 9.23
CA ARG A 201 34.16 -21.07 8.61
C ARG A 201 33.17 -20.02 8.10
N ASN A 202 32.99 -18.90 8.81
CA ASN A 202 32.11 -17.82 8.37
C ASN A 202 32.74 -17.05 7.19
N VAL A 203 34.04 -16.76 7.26
CA VAL A 203 34.83 -16.19 6.16
C VAL A 203 34.82 -17.12 4.95
N ALA A 204 35.02 -18.44 5.12
CA ALA A 204 34.97 -19.41 4.02
C ALA A 204 33.56 -19.51 3.39
N LEU A 205 32.50 -19.40 4.19
CA LEU A 205 31.13 -19.33 3.66
C LEU A 205 30.86 -18.00 2.94
N GLN A 206 31.38 -16.90 3.46
CA GLN A 206 31.28 -15.58 2.84
C GLN A 206 32.07 -15.52 1.52
N ASP A 207 33.26 -16.10 1.48
CA ASP A 207 34.11 -16.20 0.29
C ASP A 207 33.49 -17.15 -0.73
N ARG A 208 32.91 -18.27 -0.31
CA ARG A 208 32.13 -19.16 -1.18
C ARG A 208 30.92 -18.45 -1.77
N ASN A 209 30.15 -17.72 -0.97
CA ASN A 209 29.00 -16.96 -1.44
C ASN A 209 29.43 -15.83 -2.39
N ARG A 210 30.57 -15.18 -2.13
CA ARG A 210 31.16 -14.19 -3.03
C ARG A 210 31.56 -14.82 -4.36
N ALA A 211 32.29 -15.93 -4.33
CA ALA A 211 32.70 -16.65 -5.53
C ALA A 211 31.51 -17.15 -6.35
N LEU A 212 30.46 -17.67 -5.70
CA LEU A 212 29.21 -18.06 -6.38
C LEU A 212 28.49 -16.87 -7.00
N SER A 213 28.46 -15.73 -6.30
CA SER A 213 27.85 -14.49 -6.82
C SER A 213 28.62 -13.95 -8.03
N GLU A 214 29.96 -13.97 -7.98
CA GLU A 214 30.81 -13.61 -9.11
C GLU A 214 30.65 -14.58 -10.29
N GLN A 215 30.55 -15.88 -10.03
CA GLN A 215 30.30 -16.89 -11.06
C GLN A 215 28.93 -16.71 -11.71
N LEU A 216 27.90 -16.40 -10.92
CA LEU A 216 26.57 -16.07 -11.43
C LEU A 216 26.61 -14.81 -12.29
N LEU A 217 27.28 -13.75 -11.84
CA LEU A 217 27.41 -12.51 -12.61
C LEU A 217 28.14 -12.76 -13.94
N ARG A 218 29.26 -13.48 -13.91
CA ARG A 218 29.99 -13.90 -15.14
C ARG A 218 29.12 -14.71 -16.08
N SER A 219 28.28 -15.60 -15.54
CA SER A 219 27.37 -16.43 -16.35
C SER A 219 26.25 -15.59 -16.96
N LEU A 220 25.72 -14.62 -16.22
CA LEU A 220 24.72 -13.66 -16.68
C LEU A 220 25.29 -12.75 -17.78
N ASP A 221 26.49 -12.20 -17.56
CA ASP A 221 27.22 -11.38 -18.53
C ASP A 221 27.54 -12.19 -19.80
N GLY A 222 27.95 -13.45 -19.63
CA GLY A 222 28.17 -14.40 -20.73
C GLY A 222 26.90 -14.64 -21.53
N TYR A 223 25.77 -14.89 -20.87
CA TYR A 223 24.47 -15.04 -21.52
C TYR A 223 24.03 -13.76 -22.24
N GLN A 224 24.18 -12.59 -21.61
CA GLN A 224 23.86 -11.30 -22.25
C GLN A 224 24.76 -11.01 -23.47
N SER A 225 26.04 -11.34 -23.39
CA SER A 225 26.99 -11.23 -24.50
C SER A 225 26.59 -12.17 -25.65
N MET A 226 26.27 -13.42 -25.34
CA MET A 226 25.80 -14.41 -26.32
C MET A 226 24.48 -13.97 -26.97
N LYS A 227 23.53 -13.46 -26.18
CA LYS A 227 22.27 -12.91 -26.67
C LYS A 227 22.48 -11.75 -27.65
N ARG A 228 23.41 -10.84 -27.35
CA ARG A 228 23.79 -9.74 -28.26
C ARG A 228 24.41 -10.28 -29.55
N LYS A 229 25.37 -11.21 -29.47
CA LYS A 229 25.99 -11.83 -30.66
C LYS A 229 24.97 -12.55 -31.53
N TRP A 230 24.05 -13.31 -30.92
CA TRP A 230 22.99 -13.99 -31.64
C TRP A 230 22.04 -13.01 -32.33
N LYS A 231 21.67 -11.90 -31.66
CA LYS A 231 20.85 -10.85 -32.24
C LYS A 231 21.53 -10.21 -33.46
N ASN A 232 22.81 -9.83 -33.33
CA ASN A 232 23.57 -9.25 -34.44
C ASN A 232 23.68 -10.25 -35.61
N ALA A 233 24.02 -11.51 -35.34
CA ALA A 233 24.11 -12.53 -36.39
C ALA A 233 22.76 -12.80 -37.07
N TYR A 234 21.66 -12.71 -36.34
CA TYR A 234 20.30 -12.81 -36.89
C TYR A 234 19.97 -11.63 -37.80
N GLU A 235 20.29 -10.41 -37.38
CA GLU A 235 20.14 -9.19 -38.18
C GLU A 235 20.98 -9.25 -39.46
N ASP A 236 22.26 -9.64 -39.35
CA ASP A 236 23.16 -9.84 -40.50
C ASP A 236 22.63 -10.92 -41.45
N ASN A 237 22.14 -12.06 -40.93
CA ASN A 237 21.57 -13.12 -41.76
C ASN A 237 20.32 -12.63 -42.52
N THR A 238 19.49 -11.83 -41.85
CA THR A 238 18.29 -11.23 -42.45
C THR A 238 18.68 -10.23 -43.55
N ALA A 239 19.71 -9.40 -43.33
CA ALA A 239 20.24 -8.50 -44.34
C ALA A 239 20.80 -9.26 -45.55
N ILE A 240 21.61 -10.30 -45.33
CA ILE A 240 22.15 -11.14 -46.41
C ILE A 240 21.00 -11.79 -47.21
N ARG A 241 19.98 -12.34 -46.54
CA ARG A 241 18.81 -12.92 -47.24
C ARG A 241 18.10 -11.90 -48.12
N SER A 242 17.88 -10.68 -47.63
CA SER A 242 17.28 -9.61 -48.43
C SER A 242 18.13 -9.26 -49.65
N THR A 243 19.45 -9.18 -49.50
CA THR A 243 20.35 -8.92 -50.65
C THR A 243 20.36 -10.06 -51.66
N LEU A 244 20.28 -11.31 -51.18
CA LEU A 244 20.21 -12.49 -52.03
C LEU A 244 18.89 -12.55 -52.81
N GLU A 245 17.78 -12.16 -52.19
CA GLU A 245 16.49 -12.02 -52.86
C GLU A 245 16.52 -10.94 -53.96
N GLU A 246 17.16 -9.80 -53.71
CA GLU A 246 17.35 -8.75 -54.73
C GLU A 246 18.20 -9.25 -55.91
N ILE A 247 19.33 -9.90 -55.62
CA ILE A 247 20.19 -10.51 -56.64
C ILE A 247 19.40 -11.55 -57.43
N GLY A 248 18.64 -12.42 -56.75
CA GLY A 248 17.81 -13.44 -57.39
C GLY A 248 16.75 -12.84 -58.32
N ALA A 249 16.10 -11.74 -57.92
CA ALA A 249 15.14 -11.03 -58.75
C ALA A 249 15.80 -10.42 -60.00
N LYS A 250 16.98 -9.80 -59.85
CA LYS A 250 17.77 -9.25 -60.96
C LYS A 250 18.23 -10.34 -61.92
N ILE A 251 18.73 -11.48 -61.42
CA ILE A 251 19.15 -12.62 -62.25
C ILE A 251 17.96 -13.14 -63.06
N LYS A 252 16.79 -13.30 -62.42
CA LYS A 252 15.57 -13.74 -63.11
C LYS A 252 15.15 -12.77 -64.20
N SER A 253 15.24 -11.46 -63.94
CA SER A 253 14.96 -10.41 -64.93
C SER A 253 15.94 -10.47 -66.11
N GLY A 254 17.25 -10.55 -65.85
CA GLY A 254 18.28 -10.68 -66.88
C GLY A 254 18.13 -11.95 -67.72
N PHE A 255 17.81 -13.09 -67.09
CA PHE A 255 17.55 -14.35 -67.79
C PHE A 255 16.34 -14.25 -68.73
N ASN A 256 15.22 -13.67 -68.25
CA ASN A 256 14.05 -13.43 -69.08
C ASN A 256 14.39 -12.50 -70.26
N ARG A 257 15.29 -11.55 -70.06
CA ARG A 257 15.75 -10.62 -71.10
C ARG A 257 16.57 -11.34 -72.17
N ILE A 258 17.55 -12.15 -71.76
CA ILE A 258 18.35 -13.01 -72.67
C ILE A 258 17.45 -13.96 -73.46
N HIS A 259 16.44 -14.56 -72.82
CA HIS A 259 15.49 -15.44 -73.48
C HIS A 259 14.71 -14.71 -74.57
N ARG A 260 14.14 -13.54 -74.24
CA ARG A 260 13.41 -12.70 -75.22
C ARG A 260 14.30 -12.29 -76.40
N LEU A 261 15.52 -11.84 -76.11
CA LEU A 261 16.51 -11.48 -77.13
C LEU A 261 16.79 -12.66 -78.07
N SER A 262 16.97 -13.85 -77.50
CA SER A 262 17.23 -15.09 -78.25
C SER A 262 16.04 -15.47 -79.15
N GLU A 263 14.81 -15.34 -78.66
CA GLU A 263 13.57 -15.58 -79.43
C GLU A 263 13.37 -14.55 -80.55
N GLN A 264 13.69 -13.28 -80.29
CA GLN A 264 13.56 -12.18 -81.26
C GLN A 264 14.60 -12.29 -82.38
N ILE A 265 15.83 -12.66 -82.06
CA ILE A 265 16.88 -12.96 -83.05
C ILE A 265 16.48 -14.17 -83.90
N ALA A 266 15.97 -15.23 -83.28
CA ALA A 266 15.54 -16.44 -84.00
C ALA A 266 14.33 -16.21 -84.93
N SER A 267 13.55 -15.14 -84.71
CA SER A 267 12.35 -14.83 -85.48
C SER A 267 12.51 -13.68 -86.48
N GLU A 268 13.74 -13.17 -86.70
CA GLU A 268 14.07 -12.05 -87.61
C GLU A 268 13.23 -10.77 -87.41
N ASN A 269 12.58 -10.61 -86.26
CA ASN A 269 11.64 -9.53 -85.97
C ASN A 269 12.29 -8.27 -85.38
N MET A 270 13.62 -8.19 -85.34
CA MET A 270 14.35 -7.21 -84.54
C MET A 270 15.34 -6.39 -85.39
N SER A 271 15.36 -5.07 -85.21
CA SER A 271 16.34 -4.21 -85.87
C SER A 271 17.67 -4.21 -85.11
N LEU A 272 18.76 -3.85 -85.78
CA LEU A 272 20.09 -3.74 -85.17
C LEU A 272 20.12 -2.73 -84.01
N VAL A 273 19.26 -1.70 -84.06
CA VAL A 273 19.12 -0.67 -83.01
C VAL A 273 18.49 -1.28 -81.76
N ASP A 274 17.46 -2.13 -81.93
CA ASP A 274 16.77 -2.78 -80.80
C ASP A 274 17.68 -3.82 -80.10
N VAL A 275 18.52 -4.53 -80.86
CA VAL A 275 19.53 -5.44 -80.31
C VAL A 275 20.56 -4.68 -79.48
N GLN A 276 21.04 -3.53 -79.97
CA GLN A 276 22.00 -2.71 -79.25
C GLN A 276 21.40 -2.15 -77.95
N GLU A 277 20.13 -1.72 -77.96
CA GLU A 277 19.44 -1.24 -76.76
C GLU A 277 19.28 -2.34 -75.69
N GLU A 278 18.90 -3.55 -76.10
CA GLU A 278 18.79 -4.70 -75.21
C GLU A 278 20.15 -5.12 -74.62
N ILE A 279 21.25 -4.99 -75.39
CA ILE A 279 22.62 -5.22 -74.89
C ILE A 279 23.02 -4.18 -73.85
N VAL A 280 22.80 -2.88 -74.11
CA VAL A 280 23.13 -1.79 -73.18
C VAL A 280 22.40 -1.96 -71.84
N GLU A 281 21.15 -2.36 -71.91
CA GLU A 281 20.37 -2.61 -70.70
C GLU A 281 20.85 -3.86 -69.94
N LEU A 282 21.29 -4.90 -70.65
CA LEU A 282 21.90 -6.07 -70.04
C LEU A 282 23.24 -5.71 -69.38
N GLU A 283 24.06 -4.87 -70.00
CA GLU A 283 25.28 -4.30 -69.43
C GLU A 283 24.98 -3.55 -68.12
N HIS A 284 23.96 -2.69 -68.11
CA HIS A 284 23.52 -2.00 -66.89
C HIS A 284 23.09 -2.99 -65.77
N THR A 285 22.43 -4.10 -66.12
CA THR A 285 22.12 -5.13 -65.11
C THR A 285 23.40 -5.78 -64.54
N PHE A 286 24.42 -6.02 -65.37
CA PHE A 286 25.70 -6.57 -64.93
C PHE A 286 26.51 -5.58 -64.08
N GLU A 287 26.58 -4.31 -64.46
CA GLU A 287 27.17 -3.24 -63.64
C GLU A 287 26.50 -3.16 -62.26
N SER A 288 25.17 -3.34 -62.21
CA SER A 288 24.44 -3.36 -60.94
C SER A 288 24.85 -4.54 -60.04
N PHE A 289 25.25 -5.68 -60.61
CA PHE A 289 25.78 -6.82 -59.85
C PHE A 289 27.20 -6.54 -59.35
N GLU A 290 28.06 -5.91 -60.16
CA GLU A 290 29.40 -5.51 -59.72
C GLU A 290 29.33 -4.56 -58.52
N MET A 291 28.43 -3.58 -58.55
CA MET A 291 28.18 -2.68 -57.42
C MET A 291 27.67 -3.42 -56.17
N LEU A 292 26.76 -4.38 -56.34
CA LEU A 292 26.25 -5.20 -55.23
C LEU A 292 27.33 -6.09 -54.62
N VAL A 293 28.18 -6.70 -55.45
CA VAL A 293 29.30 -7.54 -55.00
C VAL A 293 30.37 -6.70 -54.30
N ALA A 294 30.72 -5.53 -54.83
CA ALA A 294 31.66 -4.62 -54.18
C ALA A 294 31.17 -4.15 -52.80
N LYS A 295 29.86 -3.91 -52.67
CA LYS A 295 29.23 -3.47 -51.41
C LYS A 295 29.22 -4.57 -50.32
N HIS A 296 29.07 -5.83 -50.70
CA HIS A 296 28.89 -6.94 -49.73
C HIS A 296 30.09 -7.89 -49.62
N GLY A 297 31.04 -7.85 -50.55
CA GLY A 297 32.23 -8.71 -50.57
C GLY A 297 33.25 -8.44 -49.46
N GLN A 298 33.13 -7.31 -48.74
CA GLN A 298 33.98 -6.98 -47.58
C GLN A 298 33.42 -7.49 -46.24
N MET A 299 32.28 -8.18 -46.21
CA MET A 299 31.72 -8.73 -44.98
C MET A 299 32.54 -9.97 -44.56
N GLU A 300 33.60 -9.72 -43.80
CA GLU A 300 34.53 -10.74 -43.29
C GLU A 300 33.73 -11.84 -42.56
N CYS A 301 33.72 -13.03 -43.15
CA CYS A 301 33.06 -14.20 -42.58
C CYS A 301 33.72 -14.50 -41.22
N VAL A 302 33.06 -14.09 -40.14
CA VAL A 302 33.51 -14.31 -38.76
C VAL A 302 33.66 -15.82 -38.56
N LYS A 303 34.91 -16.30 -38.64
CA LYS A 303 35.30 -17.66 -38.30
C LYS A 303 34.86 -17.93 -36.86
N LEU A 304 33.70 -18.57 -36.71
CA LEU A 304 33.26 -19.19 -35.46
C LEU A 304 34.15 -20.41 -35.20
N LYS A 305 35.37 -20.18 -34.73
CA LYS A 305 36.21 -21.22 -34.13
C LYS A 305 35.59 -21.56 -32.77
N ARG A 306 34.68 -22.54 -32.80
CA ARG A 306 34.01 -23.13 -31.64
C ARG A 306 35.03 -23.99 -30.88
N GLU A 307 35.70 -23.41 -29.90
CA GLU A 307 36.24 -24.15 -28.76
C GLU A 307 35.40 -23.76 -27.55
N ILE A 308 34.38 -24.57 -27.26
CA ILE A 308 33.76 -24.58 -25.93
C ILE A 308 34.16 -25.92 -25.34
N ASN A 309 35.26 -25.88 -24.58
CA ASN A 309 35.67 -26.96 -23.70
C ASN A 309 34.50 -27.27 -22.75
N GLY A 310 33.97 -28.48 -22.86
CA GLY A 310 33.06 -29.04 -21.87
C GLY A 310 33.87 -29.45 -20.65
N ASP A 311 34.03 -28.52 -19.70
CA ASP A 311 34.53 -28.89 -18.37
C ASP A 311 33.43 -29.67 -17.64
N LYS A 312 33.65 -30.99 -17.64
CA LYS A 312 33.05 -31.92 -16.69
C LYS A 312 33.47 -31.49 -15.29
N SER A 313 32.50 -31.16 -14.44
CA SER A 313 32.70 -31.27 -13.00
C SER A 313 31.62 -32.19 -12.42
N SER A 314 31.92 -33.48 -12.52
CA SER A 314 31.37 -34.51 -11.64
C SER A 314 32.02 -34.36 -10.27
N VAL A 315 31.24 -34.07 -9.22
CA VAL A 315 31.59 -34.51 -7.87
C VAL A 315 30.32 -35.00 -7.19
N LEU A 316 30.21 -36.32 -7.16
CA LEU A 316 29.51 -37.12 -6.16
C LEU A 316 30.19 -36.94 -4.79
N ALA A 317 29.39 -37.10 -3.74
CA ALA A 317 29.67 -37.06 -2.29
C ALA A 317 29.39 -35.72 -1.59
#